data_AF-A0A6A4IBM5-F1
#
_entry.id   AF-A0A6A4IBM5-F1
#
_cell.length_a   1.000
_cell.length_b   1.000
_cell.length_c   1.000
_cell.angle_alpha   90.00
_cell.angle_beta   90.00
_cell.angle_gamma   90.00
#
_symmetry.space_group_name_H-M   'P 1'
#
loop_
_entity.id
_entity.type
_entity.pdbx_description
1 polymer ?
#
loop_
_entity_poly.entity_id
_entity_poly.type
_entity_poly.pdbx_seq_one_letter_code
_entity_poly.pdbx_strand_id
1 'polypeptide(L)'
;LSEAPTVRDAVRVVIMRRLLVDRQTRHDLVEPPLLSNLTLPKTDIEKPVQETSIHALMTEMTHPERDRFKARTETFGRMKQSLVERFKERQDDLKTKVQKLTEEYIALHDKWKVHCAGLDRQTRTRSDTRATVTAPVAVAPPPMTGRTTRRSSATLGDAVRSDLEMEQIIASIGSNEATDPNQLCLRNVAIIPDMIAVVRGKVDYVYDDNNLRVEDPVSYYAPQTGIHDWTEEEKQIFIDKFAIFPKQFGAISR
;
A
#
# COMPACT_ATOMS: atom_id res chain seq x y z
N LEU A 1 -13.58 17.38 3.20
CA LEU A 1 -14.57 16.70 4.06
C LEU A 1 -15.53 17.67 4.74
N SER A 2 -15.34 18.99 4.62
CA SER A 2 -16.04 20.01 5.42
C SER A 2 -17.41 20.45 4.92
N GLU A 3 -17.92 19.96 3.78
CA GLU A 3 -19.17 20.47 3.18
C GLU A 3 -20.24 19.40 2.87
N ALA A 4 -20.02 18.13 3.22
CA ALA A 4 -21.00 17.07 2.94
C ALA A 4 -21.97 16.87 4.12
N PRO A 5 -23.28 17.16 3.98
CA PRO A 5 -24.26 17.06 5.08
C PRO A 5 -24.56 15.61 5.49
N THR A 6 -24.31 14.64 4.62
CA THR A 6 -24.58 13.22 4.86
C THR A 6 -23.35 12.36 4.55
N VAL A 7 -23.16 11.24 5.27
CA VAL A 7 -22.08 10.25 5.03
C VAL A 7 -22.09 9.76 3.58
N ARG A 8 -23.28 9.58 2.99
CA ARG A 8 -23.46 9.21 1.58
C ARG A 8 -22.86 10.26 0.64
N ASP A 9 -23.03 11.55 0.93
CA ASP A 9 -22.48 12.65 0.13
C ASP A 9 -20.96 12.76 0.31
N ALA A 10 -20.45 12.53 1.52
CA ALA A 10 -19.01 12.48 1.76
C ALA A 10 -18.35 11.35 0.96
N VAL A 11 -18.97 10.16 0.92
CA VAL A 11 -18.53 9.03 0.11
C VAL A 11 -18.61 9.35 -1.38
N ARG A 12 -19.70 9.98 -1.84
CA ARG A 12 -19.86 10.41 -3.24
C ARG A 12 -18.78 11.41 -3.65
N VAL A 13 -18.48 12.39 -2.81
CA VAL A 13 -17.41 13.38 -3.05
C VAL A 13 -16.05 12.70 -3.12
N VAL A 14 -15.75 11.75 -2.23
CA VAL A 14 -14.49 11.00 -2.25
C VAL A 14 -14.38 10.13 -3.51
N ILE A 15 -15.47 9.46 -3.91
CA ILE A 15 -15.52 8.64 -5.12
C ILE A 15 -15.34 9.52 -6.37
N MET A 16 -16.03 10.65 -6.45
CA MET A 16 -15.89 11.59 -7.57
C MET A 16 -14.48 12.19 -7.64
N ARG A 17 -13.89 12.51 -6.48
CA ARG A 17 -12.52 13.04 -6.42
C ARG A 17 -11.48 11.99 -6.81
N ARG A 18 -11.68 10.73 -6.42
CA ARG A 18 -10.87 9.59 -6.90
C ARG A 18 -11.03 9.39 -8.41
N LEU A 19 -12.27 9.37 -8.92
CA LEU A 19 -12.55 9.23 -10.35
C LEU A 19 -11.91 10.33 -11.22
N LEU A 20 -11.71 11.52 -10.66
CA LEU A 20 -11.04 12.63 -11.35
C LEU A 20 -9.50 12.54 -11.30
N VAL A 21 -8.92 11.79 -10.34
CA VAL A 21 -7.47 11.68 -10.12
C VAL A 21 -6.88 10.36 -10.62
N ASP A 22 -7.66 9.26 -10.62
CA ASP A 22 -7.21 7.90 -10.99
C ASP A 22 -7.23 7.58 -12.50
N ARG A 23 -7.39 8.58 -13.38
CA ARG A 23 -7.31 8.34 -14.84
C ARG A 23 -5.86 8.32 -15.34
N GLN A 24 -4.99 7.55 -14.70
CA GLN A 24 -3.75 7.16 -15.38
C GLN A 24 -4.15 6.25 -16.54
N THR A 25 -3.92 6.70 -17.76
CA THR A 25 -4.20 5.88 -18.93
C THR A 25 -3.21 4.73 -18.98
N ARG A 26 -3.57 3.64 -19.67
CA ARG A 26 -2.64 2.51 -19.89
C ARG A 26 -1.30 2.99 -20.47
N HIS A 27 -1.33 4.02 -21.31
CA HIS A 27 -0.13 4.62 -21.88
C HIS A 27 0.78 5.21 -20.79
N ASP A 28 0.22 6.00 -19.86
CA ASP A 28 0.96 6.65 -18.78
C ASP A 28 1.63 5.66 -17.82
N LEU A 29 1.07 4.46 -17.69
CA LEU A 29 1.62 3.38 -16.85
C LEU A 29 2.74 2.62 -17.56
N VAL A 30 2.62 2.43 -18.88
CA VAL A 30 3.49 1.53 -19.65
C VAL A 30 4.66 2.28 -20.31
N GLU A 31 4.46 3.54 -20.71
CA GLU A 31 5.49 4.34 -21.38
C GLU A 31 6.74 4.57 -20.51
N PRO A 32 6.65 4.97 -19.22
CA PRO A 32 7.84 5.18 -18.40
C PRO A 32 8.73 3.94 -18.23
N PRO A 33 8.20 2.73 -17.88
CA PRO A 33 9.03 1.54 -17.80
C PRO A 33 9.52 1.08 -19.18
N LEU A 34 8.74 1.28 -20.26
CA LEU A 34 9.18 0.96 -21.62
C LEU A 34 10.37 1.82 -22.04
N LEU A 35 10.30 3.14 -21.85
CA LEU A 35 11.40 4.06 -22.12
C LEU A 35 12.64 3.71 -21.29
N SER A 36 12.45 3.44 -19.99
CA SER A 36 13.53 2.97 -19.11
C SER A 36 14.21 1.71 -19.65
N ASN A 37 13.44 0.70 -20.04
CA ASN A 37 13.97 -0.55 -20.58
C ASN A 37 14.68 -0.36 -21.92
N LEU A 38 14.19 0.54 -22.78
CA LEU A 38 14.82 0.87 -24.05
C LEU A 38 16.17 1.57 -23.88
N THR A 39 16.39 2.30 -22.78
CA THR A 39 17.70 2.91 -22.46
C THR A 39 18.74 1.91 -21.96
N LEU A 40 18.33 0.69 -21.58
CA LEU A 40 19.27 -0.33 -21.15
C LEU A 40 20.11 -0.80 -22.36
N PRO A 41 21.45 -0.83 -22.24
CA PRO A 41 22.29 -1.38 -23.29
C PRO A 41 21.90 -2.83 -23.55
N LYS A 42 21.53 -3.15 -24.79
CA LYS A 42 21.41 -4.54 -25.23
C LYS A 42 22.79 -5.16 -25.13
N THR A 43 23.03 -5.96 -24.10
CA THR A 43 24.23 -6.77 -24.04
C THR A 43 24.09 -7.86 -25.10
N ASP A 44 24.87 -7.77 -26.17
CA ASP A 44 25.04 -8.88 -27.10
C ASP A 44 25.77 -10.01 -26.36
N ILE A 45 24.99 -10.85 -25.67
CA ILE A 45 25.49 -12.08 -25.03
C ILE A 45 26.06 -13.04 -26.09
N GLU A 46 25.74 -12.80 -27.37
CA GLU A 46 26.20 -13.56 -28.53
C GLU A 46 27.72 -13.51 -28.79
N LYS A 47 28.46 -12.62 -28.14
CA LYS A 47 29.92 -12.78 -28.06
C LYS A 47 30.21 -13.65 -26.84
N PRO A 48 30.43 -14.98 -27.01
CA PRO A 48 30.86 -15.80 -25.90
C PRO A 48 32.08 -15.11 -25.31
N VAL A 49 32.02 -14.87 -23.99
CA VAL A 49 33.19 -14.51 -23.20
C VAL A 49 34.28 -15.47 -23.65
N GLN A 50 35.29 -14.96 -24.37
CA GLN A 50 36.33 -15.81 -24.95
C GLN A 50 36.79 -16.74 -23.82
N GLU A 51 36.55 -18.05 -23.96
CA GLU A 51 36.87 -19.04 -22.94
C GLU A 51 38.38 -19.01 -22.75
N THR A 52 38.82 -18.16 -21.83
CA THR A 52 40.23 -17.92 -21.62
C THR A 52 40.64 -18.97 -20.62
N SER A 53 41.12 -20.11 -21.13
CA SER A 53 41.64 -21.19 -20.29
C SER A 53 42.63 -20.65 -19.26
N ILE A 54 42.61 -21.20 -18.05
CA ILE A 54 43.48 -20.81 -16.93
C ILE A 54 44.95 -20.81 -17.36
N HIS A 55 45.36 -21.80 -18.16
CA HIS A 55 46.73 -21.88 -18.68
C HIS A 55 47.05 -20.70 -19.62
N ALA A 56 46.10 -20.27 -20.45
CA ALA A 56 46.29 -19.12 -21.33
C ALA A 56 46.49 -17.82 -20.55
N LEU A 57 45.75 -17.63 -19.45
CA LEU A 57 45.95 -16.51 -18.52
C LEU A 57 47.31 -16.56 -17.81
N MET A 58 47.73 -17.74 -17.33
CA MET A 58 49.04 -17.89 -16.67
C MET A 58 50.22 -17.64 -17.62
N THR A 59 50.13 -18.13 -18.86
CA THR A 59 51.14 -17.83 -19.89
C THR A 59 51.19 -16.33 -20.21
N GLU A 60 50.05 -15.65 -20.18
CA GLU A 60 49.96 -14.21 -20.42
C GLU A 60 50.54 -13.37 -19.27
N MET A 61 50.28 -13.76 -18.00
CA MET A 61 50.87 -13.08 -16.83
C MET A 61 52.39 -13.30 -16.71
N THR A 62 52.90 -14.45 -17.16
CA THR A 62 54.34 -14.76 -17.12
C THR A 62 55.13 -14.09 -18.24
N HIS A 63 54.46 -13.64 -19.31
CA HIS A 63 55.09 -13.00 -20.49
C HIS A 63 54.41 -11.66 -20.83
N PRO A 64 54.68 -10.59 -20.05
CA PRO A 64 54.02 -9.29 -20.18
C PRO A 64 54.40 -8.53 -21.47
N GLU A 65 55.43 -8.98 -22.18
CA GLU A 65 55.90 -8.41 -23.45
C GLU A 65 54.90 -8.61 -24.61
N ARG A 66 53.98 -9.58 -24.49
CA ARG A 66 53.05 -9.95 -25.57
C ARG A 66 51.99 -8.87 -25.83
N ASP A 67 51.75 -8.57 -27.09
CA ASP A 67 50.77 -7.56 -27.54
C ASP A 67 49.35 -7.82 -27.01
N ARG A 68 48.98 -9.09 -26.80
CA ARG A 68 47.68 -9.46 -26.22
C ARG A 68 47.51 -8.96 -24.78
N PHE A 69 48.55 -9.05 -23.94
CA PHE A 69 48.52 -8.60 -22.54
C PHE A 69 48.43 -7.07 -22.47
N LYS A 70 49.21 -6.37 -23.31
CA LYS A 70 49.16 -4.91 -23.42
C LYS A 70 47.78 -4.42 -23.86
N ALA A 71 47.23 -5.00 -24.93
CA ALA A 71 45.90 -4.67 -25.43
C ALA A 71 44.79 -4.92 -24.39
N ARG A 72 44.86 -6.03 -23.63
CA ARG A 72 43.89 -6.33 -22.56
C ARG A 72 44.03 -5.40 -21.36
N THR A 73 45.26 -5.03 -21.00
CA THR A 73 45.50 -4.09 -19.89
C THR A 73 45.01 -2.69 -20.24
N GLU A 74 45.18 -2.25 -21.49
CA GLU A 74 44.63 -0.99 -21.98
C GLU A 74 43.10 -0.98 -22.03
N THR A 75 42.47 -2.06 -22.54
CA THR A 75 40.99 -2.16 -22.53
C THR A 75 40.44 -2.20 -21.12
N PHE A 76 41.10 -2.94 -20.22
CA PHE A 76 40.78 -2.93 -18.79
C PHE A 76 40.94 -1.54 -18.17
N GLY A 77 42.01 -0.81 -18.49
CA GLY A 77 42.24 0.56 -18.01
C GLY A 77 41.13 1.52 -18.44
N ARG A 78 40.77 1.51 -19.74
CA ARG A 78 39.67 2.32 -20.29
C ARG A 78 38.32 1.96 -19.66
N MET A 79 38.03 0.66 -19.57
CA MET A 79 36.78 0.17 -18.97
C MET A 79 36.70 0.51 -17.48
N LYS A 80 37.79 0.34 -16.72
CA LYS A 80 37.87 0.68 -15.31
C LYS A 80 37.58 2.16 -15.08
N GLN A 81 38.16 3.06 -15.87
CA GLN A 81 37.90 4.49 -15.76
C GLN A 81 36.42 4.81 -16.01
N SER A 82 35.84 4.28 -17.10
CA SER A 82 34.43 4.47 -17.42
C SER A 82 33.48 3.90 -16.34
N LEU A 83 33.79 2.73 -15.78
CA LEU A 83 33.00 2.13 -14.70
C LEU A 83 33.09 2.93 -13.40
N VAL A 84 34.28 3.43 -13.05
CA VAL A 84 34.47 4.28 -11.86
C VAL A 84 33.67 5.57 -11.99
N GLU A 85 33.66 6.19 -13.17
CA GLU A 85 32.85 7.38 -13.45
C GLU A 85 31.35 7.08 -13.29
N ARG A 86 30.84 6.01 -13.93
CA ARG A 86 29.43 5.61 -13.79
C ARG A 86 29.03 5.24 -12.37
N PHE A 87 29.92 4.62 -11.60
CA PHE A 87 29.64 4.32 -10.19
C PHE A 87 29.57 5.59 -9.35
N LYS A 88 30.40 6.60 -9.64
CA LYS A 88 30.31 7.92 -8.99
C LYS A 88 29.00 8.61 -9.34
N GLU A 89 28.66 8.70 -10.63
CA GLU A 89 27.38 9.27 -11.09
C GLU A 89 26.19 8.59 -10.41
N ARG A 90 26.15 7.25 -10.42
CA ARG A 90 25.10 6.48 -9.76
C ARG A 90 25.04 6.76 -8.26
N GLN A 91 26.19 6.89 -7.59
CA GLN A 91 26.23 7.18 -6.17
C GLN A 91 25.70 8.59 -5.86
N ASP A 92 25.98 9.56 -6.72
CA ASP A 92 25.52 10.94 -6.56
C ASP A 92 24.03 11.08 -6.90
N ASP A 93 23.52 10.37 -7.90
CA ASP A 93 22.09 10.25 -8.18
C ASP A 93 21.34 9.63 -7.00
N LEU A 94 21.88 8.57 -6.41
CA LEU A 94 21.31 7.93 -5.22
C LEU A 94 21.27 8.89 -4.05
N LYS A 95 22.36 9.61 -3.75
CA LYS A 95 22.39 10.62 -2.68
C LYS A 95 21.33 11.69 -2.92
N THR A 96 21.25 12.21 -4.15
CA THR A 96 20.28 13.25 -4.53
C THR A 96 18.85 12.75 -4.37
N LYS A 97 18.56 11.52 -4.79
CA LYS A 97 17.24 10.89 -4.63
C LYS A 97 16.88 10.71 -3.16
N VAL A 98 17.80 10.19 -2.35
CA VAL A 98 17.59 10.00 -0.90
C VAL A 98 17.32 11.35 -0.23
N GLN A 99 18.09 12.39 -0.57
CA GLN A 99 17.89 13.72 -0.02
C GLN A 99 16.50 14.26 -0.36
N LYS A 100 16.09 14.24 -1.64
CA LYS A 100 14.76 14.70 -2.08
C LYS A 100 13.63 13.96 -1.36
N LEU A 101 13.72 12.63 -1.26
CA LEU A 101 12.70 11.83 -0.59
C LEU A 101 12.64 12.09 0.92
N THR A 102 13.79 12.36 1.55
CA THR A 102 13.86 12.70 2.97
C THR A 102 13.18 14.04 3.23
N GLU A 103 13.45 15.05 2.41
CA GLU A 103 12.81 16.37 2.49
C GLU A 103 11.29 16.28 2.27
N GLU A 104 10.86 15.52 1.26
CA GLU A 104 9.45 15.28 0.97
C GLU A 104 8.76 14.56 2.15
N TYR A 105 9.38 13.52 2.69
CA TYR A 105 8.87 12.79 3.84
C TYR A 105 8.70 13.71 5.05
N ILE A 106 9.70 14.51 5.40
CA ILE A 106 9.63 15.44 6.53
C ILE A 106 8.47 16.42 6.32
N ALA A 107 8.34 17.00 5.12
CA ALA A 107 7.27 17.95 4.81
C ALA A 107 5.87 17.31 4.92
N LEU A 108 5.70 16.07 4.45
CA LEU A 108 4.44 15.33 4.58
C LEU A 108 4.15 14.92 6.02
N HIS A 109 5.18 14.49 6.75
CA HIS A 109 5.08 14.08 8.14
C HIS A 109 4.68 15.25 9.04
N ASP A 110 5.23 16.44 8.82
CA ASP A 110 4.83 17.64 9.56
C ASP A 110 3.37 18.02 9.31
N LYS A 111 2.91 17.97 8.04
CA LYS A 111 1.49 18.17 7.70
C LYS A 111 0.60 17.14 8.39
N TRP A 112 1.03 15.88 8.42
CA TRP A 112 0.29 14.81 9.08
C TRP A 112 0.21 15.02 10.60
N LYS A 113 1.31 15.40 11.27
CA LYS A 113 1.29 15.73 12.71
C LYS A 113 0.33 16.87 13.03
N VAL A 114 0.33 17.94 12.23
CA VAL A 114 -0.62 19.05 12.40
C VAL A 114 -2.06 18.58 12.23
N HIS A 115 -2.32 17.70 11.26
CA HIS A 115 -3.64 17.10 11.06
C HIS A 115 -4.08 16.23 12.24
N CYS A 116 -3.19 15.38 12.78
CA CYS A 116 -3.45 14.59 13.98
C CYS A 116 -3.78 15.48 15.19
N ALA A 117 -2.99 16.53 15.44
CA ALA A 117 -3.27 17.49 16.51
C ALA A 117 -4.64 18.18 16.34
N GLY A 118 -5.04 18.46 15.09
CA GLY A 118 -6.36 18.97 14.76
C GLY A 118 -7.49 17.98 15.10
N LEU A 119 -7.31 16.69 14.78
CA LEU A 119 -8.28 15.64 15.12
C LEU A 119 -8.37 15.41 16.63
N ASP A 120 -7.25 15.45 17.34
CA ASP A 120 -7.22 15.32 18.81
C ASP A 120 -7.96 16.48 19.46
N ARG A 121 -7.77 17.71 18.96
CA ARG A 121 -8.52 18.88 19.42
C ARG A 121 -10.02 18.74 19.17
N GLN A 122 -10.42 18.26 17.99
CA GLN A 122 -11.83 18.00 17.68
C GLN A 122 -12.44 16.90 18.55
N THR A 123 -11.65 15.89 18.89
CA THR A 123 -12.10 14.80 19.78
C THR A 123 -12.29 15.32 21.20
N ARG A 124 -11.35 16.14 21.71
CA ARG A 124 -11.45 16.82 23.02
C ARG A 124 -12.64 17.77 23.08
N THR A 125 -12.86 18.61 22.08
CA THR A 125 -14.03 19.51 22.08
C THR A 125 -15.34 18.74 22.01
N ARG A 126 -15.38 17.60 21.31
CA ARG A 126 -16.55 16.70 21.30
C ARG A 126 -16.78 16.00 22.64
N SER A 127 -15.72 15.63 23.37
CA SER A 127 -15.87 15.09 24.73
C SER A 127 -16.34 16.17 25.71
N ASP A 128 -15.80 17.38 25.61
CA ASP A 128 -16.12 18.50 26.51
C ASP A 128 -17.55 19.01 26.29
N THR A 129 -17.97 19.15 25.02
CA THR A 129 -19.36 19.50 24.68
C THR A 129 -20.35 18.40 25.11
N ARG A 130 -19.97 17.12 24.98
CA ARG A 130 -20.77 16.01 25.47
C ARG A 130 -20.88 16.02 27.00
N ALA A 131 -19.81 16.35 27.72
CA ALA A 131 -19.83 16.49 29.18
C ALA A 131 -20.68 17.69 29.65
N THR A 132 -20.69 18.78 28.88
CA THR A 132 -21.46 19.99 29.20
C THR A 132 -22.98 19.81 28.95
N VAL A 133 -23.37 19.05 27.93
CA VAL A 133 -24.80 18.75 27.62
C VAL A 133 -25.39 17.71 28.59
N THR A 134 -24.58 16.95 29.32
CA THR A 134 -25.03 16.01 30.37
C THR A 134 -25.13 16.62 31.76
N ALA A 135 -24.99 17.95 31.92
CA ALA A 135 -25.37 18.64 33.16
C ALA A 135 -26.91 18.66 33.32
N PRO A 136 -27.47 18.46 34.52
CA PRO A 136 -28.84 17.99 34.70
C PRO A 136 -29.84 19.12 34.48
N VAL A 137 -30.42 19.19 33.28
CA VAL A 137 -31.62 19.99 33.04
C VAL A 137 -32.79 19.02 32.82
N ALA A 138 -33.65 18.94 33.83
CA ALA A 138 -34.88 18.18 33.81
C ALA A 138 -35.87 18.79 32.80
N VAL A 139 -35.97 18.22 31.60
CA VAL A 139 -37.06 18.51 30.66
C VAL A 139 -37.56 17.21 30.03
N ALA A 140 -38.89 17.09 29.98
CA ALA A 140 -39.70 15.94 29.61
C ALA A 140 -39.36 15.31 28.23
N PRO A 141 -39.63 13.99 28.04
CA PRO A 141 -39.21 13.27 26.83
C PRO A 141 -40.11 13.57 25.61
N PRO A 142 -39.55 13.85 24.42
CA PRO A 142 -40.29 13.82 23.16
C PRO A 142 -40.42 12.39 22.59
N PRO A 143 -41.41 12.12 21.71
CA PRO A 143 -41.72 10.79 21.21
C PRO A 143 -40.64 10.26 20.25
N MET A 144 -40.23 9.02 20.50
CA MET A 144 -39.15 8.30 19.82
C MET A 144 -39.59 7.81 18.43
N THR A 145 -38.91 8.28 17.38
CA THR A 145 -38.80 7.55 16.11
C THR A 145 -37.35 7.54 15.66
N GLY A 146 -36.85 6.35 15.30
CA GLY A 146 -35.61 6.20 14.51
C GLY A 146 -34.30 5.98 15.27
N ARG A 147 -33.95 4.70 15.45
CA ARG A 147 -32.57 4.16 15.36
C ARG A 147 -31.47 4.85 16.20
N THR A 148 -31.39 4.50 17.50
CA THR A 148 -30.14 4.62 18.26
C THR A 148 -30.15 3.71 19.51
N THR A 149 -29.53 2.53 19.43
CA THR A 149 -29.35 1.61 20.57
C THR A 149 -28.12 1.98 21.41
N ARG A 150 -27.81 3.27 21.61
CA ARG A 150 -26.66 3.73 22.41
C ARG A 150 -27.00 4.73 23.51
N ARG A 151 -28.28 4.95 23.83
CA ARG A 151 -28.68 6.06 24.72
C ARG A 151 -29.75 5.72 25.77
N SER A 152 -29.92 4.47 26.15
CA SER A 152 -30.91 4.11 27.19
C SER A 152 -30.30 3.61 28.50
N SER A 153 -28.99 3.38 28.59
CA SER A 153 -28.35 2.84 29.79
C SER A 153 -27.61 3.87 30.66
N ALA A 154 -27.52 5.14 30.24
CA ALA A 154 -26.74 6.16 30.97
C ALA A 154 -27.61 7.16 31.78
N THR A 155 -28.94 7.01 31.75
CA THR A 155 -29.88 7.85 32.52
C THR A 155 -30.52 7.12 33.70
N LEU A 156 -30.18 5.85 33.92
CA LEU A 156 -30.58 5.11 35.11
C LEU A 156 -29.32 4.93 35.97
N GLY A 157 -29.40 5.39 37.22
CA GLY A 157 -28.26 5.42 38.14
C GLY A 157 -27.51 4.09 38.23
N ASP A 158 -26.26 4.21 38.67
CA ASP A 158 -25.19 3.22 38.88
C ASP A 158 -25.55 1.95 39.70
N ALA A 159 -26.83 1.62 39.85
CA ALA A 159 -27.32 0.42 40.52
C ALA A 159 -28.16 -0.39 39.54
N VAL A 160 -27.69 -1.61 39.24
CA VAL A 160 -28.45 -2.65 38.53
C VAL A 160 -29.67 -3.02 39.39
N ARG A 161 -30.89 -2.80 38.90
CA ARG A 161 -32.13 -3.01 39.68
C ARG A 161 -32.77 -4.37 39.42
N SER A 162 -32.34 -5.11 38.40
CA SER A 162 -32.82 -6.47 38.12
C SER A 162 -31.80 -7.34 37.37
N ASP A 163 -31.98 -8.67 37.46
CA ASP A 163 -31.18 -9.67 36.74
C ASP A 163 -31.26 -9.49 35.21
N LEU A 164 -32.43 -9.10 34.70
CA LEU A 164 -32.63 -8.80 33.29
C LEU A 164 -31.82 -7.57 32.82
N GLU A 165 -31.72 -6.53 33.66
CA GLU A 165 -30.86 -5.38 33.37
C GLU A 165 -29.39 -5.77 33.39
N MET A 166 -28.98 -6.67 34.28
CA MET A 166 -27.63 -7.23 34.30
C MET A 166 -27.30 -7.96 33.00
N GLU A 167 -28.19 -8.86 32.55
CA GLU A 167 -28.00 -9.59 31.29
C GLU A 167 -27.94 -8.64 30.08
N GLN A 168 -28.76 -7.60 30.06
CA GLN A 168 -28.73 -6.60 28.99
C GLN A 168 -27.42 -5.79 28.98
N ILE A 169 -26.88 -5.46 30.15
CA ILE A 169 -25.59 -4.79 30.27
C ILE A 169 -24.47 -5.72 29.76
N ILE A 170 -24.48 -7.01 30.16
CA ILE A 170 -23.51 -8.01 29.70
C ILE A 170 -23.58 -8.18 28.17
N ALA A 171 -24.78 -8.33 27.61
CA ALA A 171 -24.98 -8.45 26.17
C ALA A 171 -24.53 -7.18 25.40
N SER A 172 -24.77 -6.00 25.98
CA SER A 172 -24.32 -4.72 25.43
C SER A 172 -22.80 -4.58 25.47
N ILE A 173 -22.15 -5.01 26.55
CA ILE A 173 -20.68 -4.98 26.68
C ILE A 173 -20.05 -5.90 25.63
N GLY A 174 -20.50 -7.15 25.54
CA GLY A 174 -19.98 -8.10 24.55
C GLY A 174 -20.16 -7.63 23.10
N SER A 175 -21.29 -7.01 22.79
CA SER A 175 -21.53 -6.41 21.46
C SER A 175 -20.65 -5.19 21.18
N ASN A 176 -20.38 -4.38 22.22
CA ASN A 176 -19.56 -3.18 22.10
C ASN A 176 -18.08 -3.52 21.93
N GLU A 177 -17.57 -4.53 22.64
CA GLU A 177 -16.23 -5.09 22.44
C GLU A 177 -16.07 -5.68 21.02
N ALA A 178 -17.02 -6.51 20.58
CA ALA A 178 -16.98 -7.11 19.25
C ALA A 178 -16.98 -6.09 18.09
N THR A 179 -17.43 -4.86 18.33
CA THR A 179 -17.52 -3.79 17.32
C THR A 179 -16.56 -2.63 17.59
N ASP A 180 -15.73 -2.70 18.64
CA ASP A 180 -14.79 -1.62 18.97
C ASP A 180 -13.67 -1.57 17.91
N PRO A 181 -13.51 -0.46 17.17
CA PRO A 181 -12.42 -0.30 16.22
C PRO A 181 -11.03 -0.55 16.82
N ASN A 182 -10.82 -0.23 18.10
CA ASN A 182 -9.55 -0.47 18.79
C ASN A 182 -9.28 -1.96 19.05
N GLN A 183 -10.31 -2.75 19.34
CA GLN A 183 -10.15 -4.21 19.49
C GLN A 183 -10.03 -4.90 18.12
N LEU A 184 -10.80 -4.45 17.13
CA LEU A 184 -10.71 -4.97 15.77
C LEU A 184 -9.37 -4.64 15.09
N CYS A 185 -8.78 -3.48 15.39
CA CYS A 185 -7.48 -3.13 14.83
C CYS A 185 -6.38 -4.04 15.39
N LEU A 186 -6.40 -4.38 16.68
CA LEU A 186 -5.45 -5.32 17.30
C LEU A 186 -5.44 -6.68 16.60
N ARG A 187 -6.61 -7.20 16.22
CA ARG A 187 -6.72 -8.46 15.47
C ARG A 187 -6.17 -8.36 14.04
N ASN A 188 -6.16 -7.16 13.46
CA ASN A 188 -5.68 -6.88 12.11
C ASN A 188 -4.29 -6.22 12.10
N VAL A 189 -3.59 -6.17 13.24
CA VAL A 189 -2.21 -5.69 13.27
C VAL A 189 -1.35 -6.68 12.49
N ALA A 190 -0.65 -6.19 11.48
CA ALA A 190 0.33 -6.98 10.77
C ALA A 190 1.46 -7.38 11.74
N ILE A 191 1.71 -8.68 11.86
CA ILE A 191 2.89 -9.18 12.57
C ILE A 191 4.09 -8.91 11.66
N ILE A 192 4.88 -7.91 12.02
CA ILE A 192 6.13 -7.60 11.32
C ILE A 192 7.18 -8.60 11.83
N PRO A 193 7.79 -9.43 10.96
CA PRO A 193 8.87 -10.33 11.37
C PRO A 193 10.05 -9.55 11.94
N ASP A 194 10.77 -10.15 12.89
CA ASP A 194 11.97 -9.55 13.48
C ASP A 194 13.02 -9.24 12.41
N MET A 195 13.59 -8.05 12.48
CA MET A 195 14.64 -7.60 11.58
C MET A 195 15.89 -8.47 11.80
N ILE A 196 16.31 -9.17 10.76
CA ILE A 196 17.41 -10.14 10.82
C ILE A 196 18.70 -9.43 11.29
N ALA A 197 19.30 -9.93 12.36
CA ALA A 197 20.50 -9.33 12.92
C ALA A 197 21.68 -9.46 11.95
N VAL A 198 22.18 -8.31 11.47
CA VAL A 198 23.33 -8.15 10.55
C VAL A 198 24.60 -8.86 11.03
N VAL A 199 24.67 -9.19 12.33
CA VAL A 199 25.88 -9.73 12.99
C VAL A 199 25.93 -11.26 13.01
N ARG A 200 24.80 -11.99 12.93
CA ARG A 200 24.77 -13.46 13.15
C ARG A 200 23.90 -14.28 12.20
N GLY A 201 23.08 -13.65 11.35
CA GLY A 201 22.25 -14.38 10.40
C GLY A 201 22.86 -14.39 9.00
N LYS A 202 23.42 -15.51 8.55
CA LYS A 202 23.51 -15.79 7.11
C LYS A 202 22.11 -16.18 6.66
N VAL A 203 21.45 -15.30 5.93
CA VAL A 203 20.32 -15.68 5.10
C VAL A 203 20.93 -16.29 3.84
N ASP A 204 20.63 -17.54 3.55
CA ASP A 204 20.90 -18.11 2.24
C ASP A 204 19.99 -17.36 1.26
N TYR A 205 20.49 -16.25 0.72
CA TYR A 205 19.86 -15.56 -0.39
C TYR A 205 19.95 -16.49 -1.60
N VAL A 206 18.95 -17.37 -1.74
CA VAL A 206 18.60 -17.84 -3.06
C VAL A 206 18.02 -16.62 -3.74
N TYR A 207 18.78 -16.08 -4.70
CA TYR A 207 18.24 -15.12 -5.65
C TYR A 207 17.12 -15.87 -6.40
N ASP A 208 15.91 -15.78 -5.88
CA ASP A 208 14.71 -16.20 -6.59
C ASP A 208 14.48 -15.12 -7.64
N ASP A 209 14.92 -15.40 -8.87
CA ASP A 209 14.69 -14.57 -10.05
C ASP A 209 13.22 -14.58 -10.46
N ASN A 210 12.31 -14.53 -9.48
CA ASN A 210 10.91 -14.30 -9.68
C ASN A 210 10.70 -12.80 -9.89
N ASN A 211 11.49 -12.19 -10.79
CA ASN A 211 11.34 -10.81 -11.25
C ASN A 211 9.97 -10.56 -11.94
N LEU A 212 9.07 -11.56 -11.90
CA LEU A 212 7.76 -11.60 -12.53
C LEU A 212 7.82 -11.07 -13.96
N ARG A 213 8.93 -11.38 -14.64
CA ARG A 213 9.19 -10.92 -15.99
C ARG A 213 8.15 -11.53 -16.90
N VAL A 214 7.25 -10.68 -17.37
CA VAL A 214 6.21 -11.07 -18.32
C VAL A 214 6.80 -10.98 -19.73
N GLU A 215 7.18 -12.13 -20.30
CA GLU A 215 7.74 -12.22 -21.65
C GLU A 215 6.71 -11.87 -22.74
N ASP A 216 5.43 -12.22 -22.52
CA ASP A 216 4.32 -11.82 -23.40
C ASP A 216 3.23 -11.09 -22.61
N PRO A 217 3.28 -9.74 -22.57
CA PRO A 217 2.30 -8.93 -21.87
C PRO A 217 0.86 -9.08 -22.39
N VAL A 218 0.67 -9.43 -23.66
CA VAL A 218 -0.66 -9.52 -24.26
C VAL A 218 -1.37 -10.77 -23.75
N SER A 219 -0.70 -11.91 -23.80
CA SER A 219 -1.24 -13.17 -23.26
C SER A 219 -1.45 -13.09 -21.73
N TYR A 220 -0.52 -12.49 -21.00
CA TYR A 220 -0.56 -12.47 -19.54
C TYR A 220 -1.64 -11.54 -18.95
N TYR A 221 -1.78 -10.30 -19.48
CA TYR A 221 -2.71 -9.30 -18.93
C TYR A 221 -4.08 -9.28 -19.60
N ALA A 222 -4.20 -9.85 -20.79
CA ALA A 222 -5.47 -9.94 -21.52
C ALA A 222 -5.70 -11.37 -22.04
N PRO A 223 -5.67 -12.40 -21.16
CA PRO A 223 -6.02 -13.73 -21.59
C PRO A 223 -7.49 -13.71 -22.04
N GLN A 224 -7.80 -14.29 -23.20
CA GLN A 224 -9.18 -14.55 -23.64
C GLN A 224 -9.82 -15.60 -22.72
N THR A 225 -10.18 -15.22 -21.49
CA THR A 225 -10.84 -16.06 -20.51
C THR A 225 -12.36 -16.00 -20.60
N GLY A 226 -12.92 -15.20 -21.51
CA GLY A 226 -14.37 -14.97 -21.64
C GLY A 226 -14.95 -14.09 -20.51
N ILE A 227 -14.13 -13.61 -19.57
CA ILE A 227 -14.57 -12.74 -18.46
C ILE A 227 -15.11 -11.39 -18.98
N HIS A 228 -14.72 -11.00 -20.19
CA HIS A 228 -15.17 -9.77 -20.86
C HIS A 228 -16.49 -9.94 -21.65
N ASP A 229 -16.97 -11.18 -21.82
CA ASP A 229 -18.11 -11.49 -22.68
C ASP A 229 -19.40 -11.62 -21.85
N TRP A 230 -19.82 -10.51 -21.22
CA TRP A 230 -21.09 -10.46 -20.50
C TRP A 230 -22.26 -10.27 -21.46
N THR A 231 -23.18 -11.22 -21.45
CA THR A 231 -24.47 -11.07 -22.13
C THR A 231 -25.30 -9.97 -21.46
N GLU A 232 -26.24 -9.38 -22.19
CA GLU A 232 -27.04 -8.28 -21.65
C GLU A 232 -27.96 -8.77 -20.51
N GLU A 233 -28.41 -10.02 -20.61
CA GLU A 233 -29.17 -10.73 -19.61
C GLU A 233 -28.37 -10.90 -18.31
N GLU A 234 -27.10 -11.30 -18.39
CA GLU A 234 -26.23 -11.45 -17.21
C GLU A 234 -25.93 -10.11 -16.53
N LYS A 235 -25.75 -9.04 -17.30
CA LYS A 235 -25.57 -7.69 -16.74
C LYS A 235 -26.81 -7.26 -15.97
N GLN A 236 -28.00 -7.52 -16.50
CA GLN A 236 -29.25 -7.17 -15.83
C GLN A 236 -29.42 -7.95 -14.52
N ILE A 237 -29.16 -9.26 -14.53
CA ILE A 237 -29.18 -10.10 -13.32
C ILE A 237 -28.20 -9.59 -12.27
N PHE A 238 -26.99 -9.18 -12.69
CA PHE A 238 -26.00 -8.62 -11.78
C PHE A 238 -26.49 -7.30 -11.16
N ILE A 239 -27.07 -6.40 -11.94
CA ILE A 239 -27.61 -5.13 -11.44
C ILE A 239 -28.71 -5.37 -10.39
N ASP A 240 -29.64 -6.28 -10.68
CA ASP A 240 -30.76 -6.60 -9.79
C ASP A 240 -30.27 -7.26 -8.49
N LYS A 241 -29.37 -8.24 -8.59
CA LYS A 241 -28.76 -8.86 -7.41
C LYS A 241 -27.87 -7.90 -6.63
N PHE A 242 -27.17 -6.98 -7.29
CA PHE A 242 -26.35 -5.97 -6.63
C PHE A 242 -27.20 -4.94 -5.87
N ALA A 243 -28.40 -4.62 -6.37
CA ALA A 243 -29.36 -3.77 -5.66
C ALA A 243 -29.84 -4.41 -4.35
N ILE A 244 -30.04 -5.74 -4.35
CA ILE A 244 -30.46 -6.51 -3.17
C ILE A 244 -29.28 -6.75 -2.21
N PHE A 245 -28.10 -7.09 -2.74
CA PHE A 245 -26.91 -7.50 -2.00
C PHE A 245 -25.70 -6.61 -2.33
N PRO A 246 -25.68 -5.35 -1.86
CA PRO A 246 -24.67 -4.38 -2.25
C PRO A 246 -23.26 -4.84 -1.86
N LYS A 247 -22.39 -4.99 -2.87
CA LYS A 247 -20.97 -5.38 -2.73
C LYS A 247 -20.73 -6.74 -2.08
N GLN A 248 -21.74 -7.61 -2.04
CA GLN A 248 -21.60 -8.99 -1.57
C GLN A 248 -21.44 -9.93 -2.77
N PHE A 249 -20.28 -9.88 -3.43
CA PHE A 249 -20.06 -10.59 -4.69
C PHE A 249 -20.22 -12.11 -4.59
N GLY A 250 -19.91 -12.72 -3.43
CA GLY A 250 -20.15 -14.14 -3.20
C GLY A 250 -21.64 -14.54 -3.09
N ALA A 251 -22.52 -13.59 -2.75
CA ALA A 251 -23.97 -13.79 -2.79
C ALA A 251 -24.54 -13.49 -4.19
N ILE A 252 -23.94 -12.54 -4.91
CA ILE A 252 -24.33 -12.20 -6.28
C ILE A 252 -23.94 -13.31 -7.27
N SER A 253 -22.79 -13.97 -7.05
CA SER A 253 -22.28 -15.04 -7.91
C SER A 253 -22.92 -16.41 -7.66
N ARG A 254 -23.70 -16.57 -6.59
CA ARG A 254 -24.57 -17.74 -6.38
C ARG A 254 -25.88 -17.54 -7.11
#